data_AF-A0A833T495-F1
#
_entry.id   AF-A0A833T495-F1
#
_cell.length_a   1.000
_cell.length_b   1.000
_cell.length_c   1.000
_cell.angle_alpha   90.00
_cell.angle_beta   90.00
_cell.angle_gamma   90.00
#
_symmetry.space_group_name_H-M   'P 1'
#
loop_
_entity.id
_entity.type
_entity.pdbx_description
1 polymer ?
#
loop_
_entity_poly.entity_id
_entity_poly.type
_entity_poly.pdbx_seq_one_letter_code
_entity_poly.pdbx_strand_id
1 'polypeptide(L)'
;MSSDGAVLVLCAAMRRRDKRRKRYSLLWSRLRRSLHEEKLRIEWQRLVRMRHYVALDCLKHPMESDWMRLWLNGTDGNLITKTSLSR
;
A
#
# COMPACT_ATOMS: atom_id res chain seq x y z
N MET A 1 17.91 -27.76 52.56
CA MET A 1 16.95 -27.26 51.56
C MET A 1 16.95 -28.22 50.40
N SER A 2 15.83 -28.91 50.13
CA SER A 2 15.80 -30.11 49.28
C SER A 2 16.05 -29.80 47.79
N SER A 3 16.89 -30.61 47.14
CA SER A 3 17.27 -30.54 45.72
C SER A 3 16.05 -30.37 44.78
N ASP A 4 14.92 -30.99 45.13
CA ASP A 4 13.68 -30.98 44.33
C ASP A 4 13.05 -29.60 44.20
N GLY A 5 13.20 -28.74 45.22
CA GLY A 5 12.69 -27.37 45.19
C GLY A 5 13.43 -26.51 44.17
N ALA A 6 14.74 -26.69 44.04
CA ALA A 6 15.55 -25.98 43.06
C ALA A 6 15.21 -26.41 41.62
N VAL A 7 14.99 -27.71 41.39
CA VAL A 7 14.58 -28.25 40.09
C VAL A 7 13.23 -27.70 39.65
N LEU A 8 12.24 -27.63 40.54
CA LEU A 8 10.92 -27.07 40.22
C LEU A 8 10.99 -25.59 39.85
N VAL A 9 11.80 -24.80 40.56
CA VAL A 9 11.99 -23.37 40.27
C VAL A 9 12.66 -23.17 38.91
N LEU A 10 13.70 -23.96 38.59
CA LEU A 10 14.36 -23.93 37.28
C LEU A 10 13.41 -24.31 36.15
N CYS A 11 12.63 -25.39 36.32
CA CYS A 11 11.61 -25.80 35.36
C CYS A 11 10.53 -24.73 35.13
N ALA A 12 10.11 -24.03 36.19
CA ALA A 12 9.16 -22.91 36.06
C ALA A 12 9.80 -21.70 35.36
N ALA A 13 11.06 -21.38 35.66
CA ALA A 13 11.80 -20.30 35.02
C ALA A 13 12.03 -20.58 33.53
N MET A 14 12.40 -21.81 33.16
CA MET A 14 12.55 -22.26 31.77
C MET A 14 11.23 -22.15 31.00
N ARG A 15 10.12 -22.67 31.56
CA ARG A 15 8.79 -22.55 30.95
C ARG A 15 8.36 -21.09 30.74
N ARG A 16 8.69 -20.20 31.70
CA ARG A 16 8.43 -18.75 31.56
C ARG A 16 9.28 -18.11 30.45
N ARG A 17 10.55 -18.52 30.31
CA ARG A 17 11.44 -18.06 29.24
C ARG A 17 10.93 -18.49 27.87
N ASP A 18 10.50 -19.75 27.72
CA ASP A 18 9.95 -20.25 26.45
C ASP A 18 8.66 -19.53 26.04
N LYS A 19 7.74 -19.31 26.99
CA LYS A 19 6.54 -18.52 26.74
C LYS A 19 6.88 -17.09 26.30
N ARG A 20 7.86 -16.45 26.95
CA ARG A 20 8.34 -15.12 26.54
C ARG A 20 8.93 -15.17 25.14
N ARG A 21 9.81 -16.12 24.83
CA ARG A 21 10.45 -16.26 23.52
C ARG A 21 9.42 -16.41 22.40
N LYS A 22 8.40 -17.25 22.60
CA LYS A 22 7.29 -17.42 21.65
C LYS A 22 6.49 -16.12 21.46
N ARG A 23 6.16 -15.41 22.56
CA ARG A 23 5.46 -14.11 22.49
C ARG A 23 6.28 -13.06 21.73
N TYR A 24 7.58 -12.95 22.03
CA TYR A 24 8.45 -12.03 21.30
C TYR A 24 8.56 -12.40 19.83
N SER A 25 8.69 -13.67 19.48
CA SER A 25 8.73 -14.12 18.08
C SER A 25 7.46 -13.73 17.30
N LEU A 26 6.28 -13.91 17.92
CA LEU A 26 5.00 -13.50 17.34
C LEU A 26 4.90 -11.98 17.20
N LEU A 27 5.29 -11.23 18.23
CA LEU A 27 5.31 -9.77 18.21
C LEU A 27 6.24 -9.25 17.12
N TRP A 28 7.46 -9.80 17.02
CA TRP A 28 8.44 -9.45 16.00
C TRP A 28 7.91 -9.70 14.59
N SER A 29 7.30 -10.86 14.36
CA SER A 29 6.69 -11.18 13.07
C SER A 29 5.56 -10.22 12.71
N ARG A 30 4.71 -9.85 13.69
CA ARG A 30 3.62 -8.89 13.49
C ARG A 30 4.13 -7.48 13.20
N LEU A 31 5.13 -7.01 13.95
CA LEU A 31 5.74 -5.70 13.73
C LEU A 31 6.40 -5.62 12.36
N ARG A 32 7.14 -6.66 11.96
CA ARG A 32 7.78 -6.72 10.63
C ARG A 32 6.76 -6.66 9.51
N ARG A 33 5.64 -7.37 9.65
CA ARG A 33 4.54 -7.33 8.67
C ARG A 33 3.91 -5.94 8.58
N SER A 34 3.57 -5.35 9.73
CA SER A 34 2.96 -4.01 9.78
C SER A 34 3.88 -2.93 9.19
N LEU A 35 5.20 -3.00 9.48
CA LEU A 35 6.17 -2.08 8.88
C LEU A 35 6.25 -2.25 7.37
N HIS A 36 6.22 -3.49 6.88
CA HIS A 36 6.25 -3.77 5.44
C HIS A 36 4.99 -3.24 4.74
N GLU A 37 3.81 -3.48 5.30
CA GLU A 37 2.54 -2.95 4.79
C GLU A 37 2.53 -1.42 4.75
N GLU A 38 3.03 -0.79 5.81
CA GLU A 38 3.11 0.66 5.89
C GLU A 38 4.08 1.25 4.86
N LYS A 39 5.23 0.59 4.65
CA LYS A 39 6.17 0.96 3.59
C LYS A 39 5.51 0.87 2.21
N LEU A 40 4.79 -0.22 1.93
CA LEU A 40 4.08 -0.38 0.66
C LEU A 40 3.01 0.69 0.46
N ARG A 41 2.27 1.04 1.53
CA ARG A 41 1.26 2.10 1.49
C ARG A 41 1.87 3.46 1.11
N ILE A 42 3.02 3.80 1.71
CA ILE A 42 3.73 5.05 1.43
C ILE A 42 4.24 5.07 -0.03
N GLU A 43 4.87 3.99 -0.49
CA GLU A 43 5.38 3.91 -1.86
C GLU A 43 4.23 3.95 -2.89
N TRP A 44 3.12 3.26 -2.61
CA TRP A 44 1.93 3.32 -3.46
C TRP A 44 1.39 4.75 -3.59
N GLN A 45 1.23 5.47 -2.47
CA GLN A 45 0.78 6.86 -2.50
C GLN A 45 1.75 7.76 -3.27
N ARG A 46 3.05 7.52 -3.14
CA ARG A 46 4.07 8.25 -3.90
C ARG A 46 3.94 8.00 -5.40
N LEU A 47 3.81 6.73 -5.81
CA LEU A 47 3.64 6.35 -7.22
C LEU A 47 2.35 6.90 -7.83
N VAL A 48 1.24 6.87 -7.09
CA VAL A 48 -0.04 7.47 -7.53
C VAL A 48 0.12 8.97 -7.77
N ARG A 49 0.77 9.70 -6.85
CA ARG A 49 1.05 11.13 -7.04
C ARG A 49 1.95 11.39 -8.24
N MET A 50 3.04 10.63 -8.40
CA MET A 50 3.92 10.78 -9.56
C MET A 50 3.17 10.55 -10.87
N ARG A 51 2.37 9.47 -10.95
CA ARG A 51 1.55 9.18 -12.12
C ARG A 51 0.56 10.30 -12.40
N HIS A 52 -0.06 10.88 -11.37
CA HIS A 52 -0.97 12.00 -11.53
C HIS A 52 -0.25 13.22 -12.13
N TYR A 53 0.91 13.60 -11.60
CA TYR A 53 1.68 14.73 -12.14
C TYR A 53 2.17 14.48 -13.56
N VAL A 54 2.74 13.30 -13.83
CA VAL A 54 3.16 12.93 -15.19
C VAL A 54 1.97 12.94 -16.16
N ALA A 55 0.81 12.40 -15.74
CA ALA A 55 -0.38 12.42 -16.57
C ALA A 55 -0.89 13.84 -16.81
N LEU A 56 -0.89 14.71 -15.78
CA LEU A 56 -1.23 16.12 -15.92
C LEU A 56 -0.30 16.85 -16.88
N ASP A 57 1.02 16.64 -16.76
CA ASP A 57 2.01 17.25 -17.66
C ASP A 57 1.86 16.74 -19.10
N CYS A 58 1.38 15.51 -19.29
CA CYS A 58 1.08 14.93 -20.60
C CYS A 58 -0.30 15.35 -21.15
N LEU A 59 -1.17 15.98 -20.36
CA LEU A 59 -2.46 16.47 -20.84
C LEU A 59 -2.22 17.80 -21.57
N LYS A 60 -2.53 17.83 -22.87
CA LYS A 60 -2.58 19.07 -23.65
C LYS A 60 -3.51 20.07 -22.95
N HIS A 61 -3.22 21.37 -23.05
CA HIS A 61 -4.12 22.41 -22.57
C HIS A 61 -5.54 22.11 -23.09
N PRO A 62 -6.61 22.25 -22.28
CA PRO A 62 -7.95 21.84 -22.69
C PRO A 62 -8.36 22.43 -24.05
N MET A 63 -8.02 23.70 -24.30
CA MET A 63 -8.28 24.38 -25.58
C MET A 63 -7.46 23.86 -26.78
N GLU A 64 -6.34 23.19 -26.52
CA GLU A 64 -5.45 22.60 -27.54
C GLU A 64 -5.65 21.09 -27.69
N SER A 65 -6.47 20.49 -26.84
CA SER A 65 -6.77 19.08 -26.89
C SER A 65 -7.62 18.74 -28.12
N ASP A 66 -7.35 17.58 -28.72
CA ASP A 66 -8.02 17.15 -29.96
C ASP A 66 -9.53 16.94 -29.73
N TRP A 67 -9.93 16.55 -28.51
CA TRP A 67 -11.34 16.42 -28.13
C TRP A 67 -12.04 17.78 -28.05
N MET A 68 -11.38 18.83 -27.53
CA MET A 68 -11.98 20.17 -27.47
C MET A 68 -12.09 20.79 -28.87
N ARG A 69 -11.13 20.52 -29.75
CA ARG A 69 -11.23 20.92 -31.17
C ARG A 69 -12.43 20.26 -31.86
N LEU A 70 -12.69 18.99 -31.55
CA LEU A 70 -13.87 18.26 -32.03
C LEU A 70 -15.16 18.76 -31.37
N TRP A 71 -15.13 19.18 -30.10
CA TRP A 71 -16.29 19.75 -29.41
C TRP A 71 -16.70 21.11 -29.99
N LEU A 72 -15.74 21.99 -30.25
CA LEU A 72 -16.02 23.34 -30.76
C LEU A 72 -16.37 23.37 -32.25
N ASN A 73 -15.70 22.53 -33.06
CA ASN A 73 -15.77 22.61 -34.52
C ASN A 73 -16.35 21.34 -35.19
N GLY A 74 -16.64 20.30 -34.41
CA GLY A 74 -17.16 19.04 -34.92
C GLY A 74 -18.69 18.97 -34.88
N THR A 75 -19.24 18.12 -35.74
CA THR A 75 -20.64 17.67 -35.69
C THR A 75 -20.80 16.52 -34.67
N ASP A 76 -21.98 16.37 -34.06
CA ASP A 76 -22.26 15.36 -33.02
C ASP A 76 -21.77 13.94 -33.37
N GLY A 77 -21.89 13.53 -34.64
CA GLY A 77 -21.40 12.22 -35.11
C GLY A 77 -19.88 12.04 -34.99
N ASN A 78 -19.09 13.11 -35.18
CA ASN A 78 -17.64 13.05 -35.07
C ASN A 78 -17.17 12.94 -33.61
N LEU A 79 -17.89 13.57 -32.69
CA LEU A 79 -17.58 13.51 -31.26
C LEU A 79 -17.79 12.09 -30.72
N ILE A 80 -18.94 11.48 -31.02
CA ILE A 80 -19.31 10.12 -30.57
C ILE A 80 -18.40 9.05 -31.19
N THR A 81 -18.00 9.21 -32.46
CA THR A 81 -17.22 8.17 -33.15
C THR A 81 -15.73 8.25 -32.86
N LYS A 82 -15.19 9.46 -32.62
CA LYS A 82 -13.75 9.67 -32.38
C LYS A 82 -13.35 9.72 -30.92
N THR A 83 -14.28 10.01 -30.01
CA THR A 83 -14.00 10.03 -28.57
C THR A 83 -14.75 8.90 -27.88
N SER A 84 -14.12 8.22 -26.92
CA SER A 84 -14.77 7.17 -26.13
C SER A 84 -15.67 7.72 -25.01
N LEU A 85 -16.06 9.00 -25.06
CA LEU A 85 -16.76 9.69 -23.97
C LEU A 85 -18.22 9.24 -23.80
N SER A 86 -18.79 8.58 -24.81
CA SER A 86 -20.15 8.06 -24.79
C SER A 86 -20.21 6.52 -24.69
N ARG A 87 -19.11 5.85 -24.30
CA ARG A 87 -19.04 4.39 -24.16
C ARG A 87 -18.81 3.97 -22.72
#